data_AF-A0A8T0WR85-F1
#
_entry.id   AF-A0A8T0WR85-F1
#
_cell.length_a   1.000
_cell.length_b   1.000
_cell.length_c   1.000
_cell.angle_alpha   90.00
_cell.angle_beta   90.00
_cell.angle_gamma   90.00
#
_symmetry.space_group_name_H-M   'P 1'
#
loop_
_entity.id
_entity.type
_entity.pdbx_description
1 polymer ?
#
loop_
_entity_poly.entity_id
_entity_poly.type
_entity_poly.pdbx_seq_one_letter_code
_entity_poly.pdbx_strand_id
1 'polypeptide(L)'
;MVTTAVTAVAGAVPPPPKGKAVTVASTLPPTLTRRHLLVAGATASALRTAAASAAPPKFAEIPDSGGVKALDLREGSGEVPADGDQVAIHYYGRLAAKQGWRFDSTYDHKDETGDPMPFVFTIGSGKVIPGIEAAVKSMRVGGLRRVIIPPSQGYQNTSQEPIPPNFFDRQRLFTTIFNPTRLANGEGSTLGTLIFDIELINIRQRS
;
A
#
# COMPACT_ATOMS: atom_id res chain seq x y z
N MET A 1 14.12 25.93 22.80
CA MET A 1 12.97 25.16 22.26
C MET A 1 12.63 25.76 20.92
N VAL A 2 13.03 25.13 19.82
CA VAL A 2 12.77 25.60 18.46
C VAL A 2 12.04 24.46 17.74
N THR A 3 10.74 24.65 17.54
CA THR A 3 9.86 23.68 16.89
C THR A 3 9.92 23.91 15.38
N THR A 4 10.60 23.02 14.66
CA THR A 4 10.62 23.04 13.19
C THR A 4 9.62 22.01 12.67
N ALA A 5 8.55 22.48 12.06
CA ALA A 5 7.57 21.66 11.37
C ALA A 5 8.15 21.12 10.05
N VAL A 6 8.03 19.81 9.82
CA VAL A 6 8.42 19.16 8.56
C VAL A 6 7.16 18.96 7.72
N THR A 7 7.07 19.71 6.62
CA THR A 7 6.02 19.60 5.61
C THR A 7 6.23 18.36 4.75
N ALA A 8 5.23 17.48 4.68
CA ALA A 8 5.24 16.27 3.87
C ALA A 8 5.05 16.60 2.38
N VAL A 9 5.96 16.13 1.54
CA VAL A 9 5.84 16.17 0.07
C VAL A 9 5.03 14.95 -0.38
N ALA A 10 3.89 15.20 -1.02
CA ALA A 10 3.05 14.19 -1.64
C ALA A 10 3.70 13.67 -2.93
N GLY A 11 4.19 12.43 -2.92
CA GLY A 11 4.58 11.69 -4.12
C GLY A 11 3.34 11.10 -4.80
N ALA A 12 3.14 11.45 -6.07
CA ALA A 12 2.01 11.03 -6.89
C ALA A 12 2.03 9.53 -7.23
N VAL A 13 0.87 8.90 -7.13
CA VAL A 13 0.59 7.53 -7.60
C VAL A 13 0.26 7.58 -9.10
N PRO A 14 0.85 6.74 -9.97
CA PRO A 14 0.50 6.69 -11.38
C PRO A 14 -0.88 6.04 -11.62
N PRO A 15 -1.68 6.53 -12.58
CA PRO A 15 -3.00 5.97 -12.89
C PRO A 15 -2.93 4.69 -13.75
N PRO A 16 -3.96 3.82 -13.69
CA PRO A 16 -4.04 2.58 -14.47
C PRO A 16 -4.34 2.81 -15.97
N PRO A 17 -3.96 1.88 -16.86
CA PRO A 17 -4.12 2.02 -18.31
C PRO A 17 -5.59 1.89 -18.77
N LYS A 18 -6.00 2.75 -19.72
CA LYS A 18 -7.35 2.80 -20.30
C LYS A 18 -7.51 1.72 -21.38
N GLY A 19 -8.42 0.77 -21.15
CA GLY A 19 -8.90 -0.16 -22.18
C GLY A 19 -9.63 0.56 -23.31
N LYS A 20 -9.31 0.21 -24.56
CA LYS A 20 -9.98 0.73 -25.76
C LYS A 20 -11.33 0.03 -25.95
N ALA A 21 -12.42 0.79 -25.83
CA ALA A 21 -13.75 0.36 -26.27
C ALA A 21 -13.89 0.59 -27.79
N VAL A 22 -14.35 -0.45 -28.48
CA VAL A 22 -14.60 -0.51 -29.92
C VAL A 22 -15.86 0.29 -30.25
N THR A 23 -15.75 1.25 -31.16
CA THR A 23 -16.86 2.08 -31.66
C THR A 23 -17.67 1.31 -32.71
N VAL A 24 -18.94 1.00 -32.41
CA VAL A 24 -19.93 0.57 -33.41
C VAL A 24 -20.71 1.79 -33.84
N ALA A 25 -20.68 2.08 -35.14
CA ALA A 25 -21.42 3.16 -35.78
C ALA A 25 -22.93 2.86 -35.80
N SER A 26 -23.75 3.87 -35.47
CA SER A 26 -25.18 3.84 -35.78
C SER A 26 -25.61 5.20 -36.32
N THR A 27 -26.17 5.16 -37.52
CA THR A 27 -26.61 6.24 -38.39
C THR A 27 -27.96 6.82 -37.94
N LEU A 28 -28.05 8.16 -37.89
CA LEU A 28 -29.29 8.91 -37.74
C LEU A 28 -29.93 9.21 -39.11
N PRO A 29 -31.26 9.41 -39.15
CA PRO A 29 -31.86 10.37 -40.07
C PRO A 29 -32.61 11.52 -39.36
N PRO A 30 -32.84 12.66 -40.05
CA PRO A 30 -33.42 13.88 -39.49
C PRO A 30 -34.95 13.93 -39.64
N THR A 31 -35.68 14.75 -38.87
CA THR A 31 -36.23 16.08 -39.25
C THR A 31 -37.40 16.54 -38.32
N LEU A 32 -37.37 17.83 -37.94
CA LEU A 32 -38.48 18.81 -37.81
C LEU A 32 -39.57 18.75 -36.69
N THR A 33 -39.60 19.87 -35.93
CA THR A 33 -40.76 20.79 -35.74
C THR A 33 -41.54 20.84 -34.40
N ARG A 34 -41.46 22.05 -33.81
CA ARG A 34 -42.49 22.89 -33.13
C ARG A 34 -42.93 22.62 -31.68
N ARG A 35 -42.48 23.58 -30.85
CA ARG A 35 -43.09 24.18 -29.63
C ARG A 35 -44.47 23.64 -29.21
N HIS A 36 -44.58 23.18 -27.95
CA HIS A 36 -45.66 23.56 -27.02
C HIS A 36 -45.17 23.48 -25.56
N LEU A 37 -45.56 24.49 -24.78
CA LEU A 37 -45.34 24.67 -23.35
C LEU A 37 -46.50 24.02 -22.58
N LEU A 38 -46.23 23.19 -21.55
CA LEU A 38 -47.16 22.95 -20.43
C LEU A 38 -46.45 22.34 -19.22
N VAL A 39 -46.89 22.81 -18.06
CA VAL A 39 -46.32 22.65 -16.70
C VAL A 39 -46.92 21.43 -15.98
N ALA A 40 -46.16 20.89 -15.01
CA ALA A 40 -46.57 20.22 -13.76
C ALA A 40 -46.22 18.73 -13.61
N GLY A 41 -45.63 18.37 -12.45
CA GLY A 41 -45.68 17.02 -11.89
C GLY A 41 -44.39 16.54 -11.23
N ALA A 42 -44.23 16.80 -9.93
CA ALA A 42 -43.09 16.43 -9.11
C ALA A 42 -42.98 14.91 -8.85
N THR A 43 -41.74 14.38 -8.84
CA THR A 43 -41.18 13.55 -7.76
C THR A 43 -39.66 13.44 -8.00
N ALA A 44 -38.92 14.47 -7.58
CA ALA A 44 -37.48 14.34 -7.46
C ALA A 44 -37.19 13.41 -6.27
N SER A 45 -36.98 12.12 -6.54
CA SER A 45 -36.41 11.19 -5.58
C SER A 45 -35.01 11.69 -5.26
N ALA A 46 -34.89 12.41 -4.14
CA ALA A 46 -33.63 12.88 -3.63
C ALA A 46 -32.80 11.68 -3.21
N LEU A 47 -31.85 11.28 -4.05
CA LEU A 47 -30.72 10.45 -3.63
C LEU A 47 -30.05 11.22 -2.48
N ARG A 48 -30.27 10.73 -1.25
CA ARG A 48 -29.49 11.14 -0.09
C ARG A 48 -28.06 10.65 -0.33
N THR A 49 -27.21 11.53 -0.84
CA THR A 49 -25.77 11.34 -0.79
C THR A 49 -25.38 11.39 0.69
N ALA A 50 -25.30 10.23 1.33
CA ALA A 50 -24.63 10.10 2.62
C ALA A 50 -23.14 10.33 2.37
N ALA A 51 -22.73 11.59 2.36
CA ALA A 51 -21.34 11.96 2.46
C ALA A 51 -20.89 11.58 3.88
N ALA A 52 -20.37 10.35 4.02
CA ALA A 52 -19.68 9.92 5.21
C ALA A 52 -18.57 10.93 5.50
N SER A 53 -18.66 11.61 6.64
CA SER A 53 -17.63 12.51 7.13
C SER A 53 -16.38 11.69 7.42
N ALA A 54 -15.48 11.62 6.45
CA ALA A 54 -14.21 10.94 6.62
C ALA A 54 -13.30 11.81 7.50
N ALA A 55 -12.99 11.32 8.71
CA ALA A 55 -11.94 11.87 9.55
C ALA A 55 -10.62 11.96 8.75
N PRO A 56 -9.73 12.93 9.05
CA PRO A 56 -8.47 13.03 8.33
C PRO A 56 -7.68 11.71 8.46
N PRO A 57 -7.03 11.25 7.37
CA PRO A 57 -6.28 10.01 7.37
C PRO A 57 -5.21 10.06 8.46
N LYS A 58 -5.36 9.23 9.49
CA LYS A 58 -4.44 9.16 10.63
C LYS A 58 -3.89 7.74 10.73
N PHE A 59 -2.60 7.65 11.03
CA PHE A 59 -1.97 6.39 11.41
C PHE A 59 -2.58 5.87 12.71
N ALA A 60 -3.06 4.63 12.68
CA ALA A 60 -3.48 3.86 13.83
C ALA A 60 -2.43 2.78 14.14
N GLU A 61 -2.22 2.46 15.41
CA GLU A 61 -1.36 1.35 15.81
C GLU A 61 -2.12 0.03 15.65
N ILE A 62 -1.46 -0.97 15.06
CA ILE A 62 -2.04 -2.31 14.94
C ILE A 62 -1.90 -2.99 16.31
N PRO A 63 -2.99 -3.53 16.90
CA PRO A 63 -2.92 -4.24 18.16
C PRO A 63 -1.92 -5.40 18.12
N ASP A 64 -1.21 -5.62 19.23
CA ASP A 64 -0.26 -6.72 19.44
C ASP A 64 0.88 -6.82 18.39
N SER A 65 1.12 -5.75 17.64
CA SER A 65 2.12 -5.71 16.56
C SER A 65 3.50 -5.22 16.99
N GLY A 66 3.68 -4.88 18.28
CA GLY A 66 4.94 -4.30 18.77
C GLY A 66 5.23 -2.89 18.24
N GLY A 67 4.19 -2.09 17.99
CA GLY A 67 4.31 -0.67 17.63
C GLY A 67 4.20 -0.37 16.13
N VAL A 68 3.75 -1.32 15.32
CA VAL A 68 3.52 -1.10 13.89
C VAL A 68 2.31 -0.19 13.72
N LYS A 69 2.45 0.84 12.89
CA LYS A 69 1.37 1.79 12.60
C LYS A 69 0.92 1.66 11.16
N ALA A 70 -0.37 1.64 10.92
CA ALA A 70 -0.97 1.58 9.59
C ALA A 70 -1.89 2.76 9.33
N LEU A 71 -1.92 3.18 8.07
CA LEU A 71 -2.89 4.10 7.52
C LEU A 71 -3.51 3.42 6.30
N ASP A 72 -4.80 3.12 6.37
CA ASP A 72 -5.52 2.57 5.23
C ASP A 72 -5.75 3.68 4.19
N LEU A 73 -5.19 3.47 2.99
CA LEU A 73 -5.36 4.35 1.83
C LEU A 73 -6.54 3.89 0.98
N ARG A 74 -6.79 2.59 0.97
CA ARG A 74 -7.96 1.93 0.38
C ARG A 74 -8.30 0.73 1.24
N GLU A 75 -9.53 0.66 1.73
CA GLU A 75 -10.02 -0.53 2.42
C GLU A 75 -10.31 -1.65 1.41
N GLY A 76 -9.89 -2.87 1.74
CA GLY A 76 -10.20 -4.06 0.96
C GLY A 76 -11.59 -4.60 1.30
N SER A 77 -12.21 -5.30 0.36
CA SER A 77 -13.53 -5.93 0.54
C SER A 77 -13.48 -7.45 0.66
N GLY A 78 -12.31 -8.05 0.45
CA GLY A 78 -12.16 -9.50 0.49
C GLY A 78 -11.89 -10.07 1.88
N GLU A 79 -11.39 -11.29 1.87
CA GLU A 79 -11.06 -12.07 3.06
C GLU A 79 -9.90 -11.45 3.85
N VAL A 80 -9.83 -11.82 5.13
CA VAL A 80 -8.73 -11.44 6.03
C VAL A 80 -7.82 -12.66 6.16
N PRO A 81 -6.50 -12.54 5.93
CA PRO A 81 -5.58 -13.66 6.03
C PRO A 81 -5.49 -14.23 7.46
N ALA A 82 -5.33 -15.54 7.58
CA ALA A 82 -5.03 -16.25 8.82
C ALA A 82 -3.61 -16.85 8.83
N ASP A 83 -3.17 -17.33 9.99
CA ASP A 83 -1.87 -18.01 10.11
C ASP A 83 -1.85 -19.29 9.26
N GLY A 84 -0.78 -19.50 8.50
CA GLY A 84 -0.64 -20.61 7.57
C GLY A 84 -1.18 -20.34 6.16
N ASP A 85 -1.92 -19.25 5.95
CA ASP A 85 -2.34 -18.86 4.61
C ASP A 85 -1.16 -18.34 3.79
N GLN A 86 -1.19 -18.63 2.48
CA GLN A 86 -0.27 -18.03 1.53
C GLN A 86 -0.88 -16.75 0.99
N VAL A 87 -0.15 -15.64 1.08
CA VAL A 87 -0.61 -14.33 0.63
C VAL A 87 0.29 -13.79 -0.47
N ALA A 88 -0.31 -13.05 -1.39
CA ALA A 88 0.38 -12.34 -2.45
C ALA A 88 0.19 -10.83 -2.24
N ILE A 89 1.30 -10.09 -2.10
CA ILE A 89 1.27 -8.64 -1.91
C ILE A 89 2.09 -7.93 -2.98
N HIS A 90 1.64 -6.75 -3.37
CA HIS A 90 2.55 -5.75 -3.91
C HIS A 90 3.00 -4.83 -2.80
N TYR A 91 4.25 -4.39 -2.85
CA TYR A 91 4.74 -3.40 -1.93
C TYR A 91 5.73 -2.41 -2.56
N TYR A 92 5.86 -1.28 -1.89
CA TYR A 92 6.92 -0.29 -2.10
C TYR A 92 7.60 -0.02 -0.76
N GLY A 93 8.89 -0.37 -0.64
CA GLY A 93 9.66 -0.30 0.60
C GLY A 93 10.67 0.84 0.60
N ARG A 94 10.68 1.64 1.67
CA ARG A 94 11.64 2.73 1.88
C ARG A 94 12.06 2.87 3.34
N LEU A 95 13.23 3.45 3.57
CA LEU A 95 13.64 3.86 4.91
C LEU A 95 12.92 5.16 5.33
N ALA A 96 12.55 5.30 6.60
CA ALA A 96 12.11 6.60 7.12
C ALA A 96 13.28 7.60 7.19
N ALA A 97 14.49 7.09 7.45
CA ALA A 97 15.73 7.84 7.35
C ALA A 97 16.15 8.05 5.87
N LYS A 98 17.34 8.63 5.66
CA LYS A 98 17.98 8.75 4.33
C LYS A 98 17.06 9.40 3.28
N GLN A 99 16.28 10.41 3.70
CA GLN A 99 15.35 11.14 2.83
C GLN A 99 14.31 10.24 2.14
N GLY A 100 13.85 9.18 2.81
CA GLY A 100 12.85 8.30 2.21
C GLY A 100 13.43 7.36 1.15
N TRP A 101 14.73 7.04 1.21
CA TRP A 101 15.37 6.20 0.20
C TRP A 101 14.62 4.88 0.04
N ARG A 102 14.13 4.66 -1.18
CA ARG A 102 13.47 3.44 -1.61
C ARG A 102 14.52 2.36 -1.84
N PHE A 103 14.36 1.23 -1.17
CA PHE A 103 15.27 0.09 -1.29
C PHE A 103 14.71 -1.04 -2.14
N ASP A 104 13.38 -1.19 -2.23
CA ASP A 104 12.75 -2.21 -3.06
C ASP A 104 11.31 -1.86 -3.44
N SER A 105 10.81 -2.48 -4.51
CA SER A 105 9.43 -2.38 -4.98
C SER A 105 9.10 -3.58 -5.86
N THR A 106 8.03 -4.31 -5.54
CA THR A 106 7.57 -5.41 -6.40
C THR A 106 7.12 -4.96 -7.78
N TYR A 107 6.79 -3.67 -7.95
CA TYR A 107 6.43 -3.13 -9.26
C TYR A 107 7.61 -3.08 -10.24
N ASP A 108 8.84 -3.08 -9.74
CA ASP A 108 10.07 -3.14 -10.54
C ASP A 108 10.46 -4.58 -10.89
N HIS A 109 9.88 -5.56 -10.19
CA HIS A 109 10.13 -6.98 -10.44
C HIS A 109 9.16 -7.41 -11.53
N LYS A 110 9.68 -7.77 -12.72
CA LYS A 110 8.86 -8.17 -13.87
C LYS A 110 8.98 -9.66 -14.11
N ASP A 111 7.85 -10.29 -14.42
CA ASP A 111 7.83 -11.63 -14.99
C ASP A 111 8.19 -11.63 -16.48
N GLU A 112 8.05 -12.78 -17.13
CA GLU A 112 8.32 -12.96 -18.56
C GLU A 112 7.38 -12.19 -19.49
N THR A 113 6.18 -11.81 -19.01
CA THR A 113 5.21 -11.01 -19.78
C THR A 113 5.42 -9.51 -19.58
N GLY A 114 6.23 -9.11 -18.60
CA GLY A 114 6.51 -7.72 -18.25
C GLY A 114 5.59 -7.17 -17.16
N ASP A 115 4.77 -8.03 -16.55
CA ASP A 115 3.85 -7.65 -15.47
C ASP A 115 4.56 -7.65 -14.11
N PRO A 116 4.14 -6.77 -13.16
CA PRO A 116 4.65 -6.79 -11.80
C PRO A 116 4.48 -8.16 -11.12
N MET A 117 5.57 -8.73 -10.61
CA MET A 117 5.53 -9.97 -9.84
C MET A 117 5.21 -9.68 -8.37
N PRO A 118 4.11 -10.22 -7.81
CA PRO A 118 3.80 -10.04 -6.40
C PRO A 118 4.79 -10.80 -5.51
N PHE A 119 5.04 -10.26 -4.32
CA PHE A 119 5.78 -10.96 -3.28
C PHE A 119 4.84 -11.93 -2.56
N VAL A 120 5.21 -13.21 -2.55
CA VAL A 120 4.38 -14.30 -2.01
C VAL A 120 5.06 -14.90 -0.80
N PHE A 121 4.33 -15.02 0.30
CA PHE A 121 4.82 -15.66 1.53
C PHE A 121 3.69 -16.33 2.30
N THR A 122 4.06 -17.15 3.28
CA THR A 122 3.11 -17.78 4.20
C THR A 122 3.12 -17.05 5.54
N ILE A 123 1.93 -16.65 6.00
CA ILE A 123 1.79 -15.96 7.30
C ILE A 123 2.16 -16.90 8.44
N GLY A 124 2.95 -16.40 9.39
CA GLY A 124 3.44 -17.20 10.52
C GLY A 124 4.62 -18.11 10.17
N SER A 125 5.22 -17.96 8.97
CA SER A 125 6.42 -18.71 8.61
C SER A 125 7.69 -18.19 9.28
N GLY A 126 7.67 -16.95 9.79
CA GLY A 126 8.83 -16.30 10.42
C GLY A 126 9.93 -15.90 9.43
N LYS A 127 9.69 -16.03 8.12
CA LYS A 127 10.63 -15.63 7.07
C LYS A 127 10.54 -14.14 6.74
N VAL A 128 9.36 -13.55 6.90
CA VAL A 128 9.12 -12.13 6.58
C VAL A 128 9.33 -11.29 7.85
N ILE A 129 9.72 -10.03 7.68
CA ILE A 129 9.81 -9.11 8.81
C ILE A 129 8.45 -9.04 9.56
N PRO A 130 8.44 -9.11 10.90
CA PRO A 130 7.22 -9.20 11.69
C PRO A 130 6.20 -8.08 11.41
N GLY A 131 6.68 -6.87 11.13
CA GLY A 131 5.81 -5.73 10.87
C GLY A 131 5.00 -5.84 9.58
N ILE A 132 5.52 -6.52 8.55
CA ILE A 132 4.75 -6.80 7.33
C ILE A 132 3.72 -7.89 7.63
N GLU A 133 4.10 -8.97 8.32
CA GLU A 133 3.15 -10.04 8.67
C GLU A 133 1.97 -9.48 9.48
N ALA A 134 2.24 -8.67 10.51
CA ALA A 134 1.20 -8.03 11.31
C ALA A 134 0.30 -7.08 10.49
N ALA A 135 0.89 -6.32 9.57
CA ALA A 135 0.15 -5.41 8.71
C ALA A 135 -0.75 -6.14 7.70
N VAL A 136 -0.28 -7.25 7.12
CA VAL A 136 -1.06 -8.04 6.16
C VAL A 136 -2.15 -8.84 6.86
N LYS A 137 -1.88 -9.42 8.04
CA LYS A 137 -2.86 -10.17 8.84
C LYS A 137 -4.04 -9.31 9.33
N SER A 138 -3.84 -7.99 9.41
CA SER A 138 -4.86 -7.03 9.86
C SER A 138 -5.55 -6.29 8.70
N MET A 139 -5.35 -6.71 7.45
CA MET A 139 -5.98 -6.09 6.27
C MET A 139 -6.82 -7.07 5.47
N ARG A 140 -7.71 -6.52 4.65
CA ARG A 140 -8.55 -7.28 3.72
C ARG A 140 -7.94 -7.30 2.33
N VAL A 141 -8.19 -8.39 1.60
CA VAL A 141 -7.84 -8.50 0.17
C VAL A 141 -8.44 -7.32 -0.62
N GLY A 142 -7.64 -6.76 -1.53
CA GLY A 142 -7.91 -5.54 -2.29
C GLY A 142 -7.53 -4.25 -1.56
N GLY A 143 -7.15 -4.32 -0.29
CA GLY A 143 -6.73 -3.17 0.49
C GLY A 143 -5.37 -2.63 0.07
N LEU A 144 -5.17 -1.32 0.23
CA LEU A 144 -3.89 -0.64 0.10
C LEU A 144 -3.64 0.17 1.38
N ARG A 145 -2.52 -0.05 2.05
CA ARG A 145 -2.18 0.68 3.29
C ARG A 145 -0.73 1.11 3.33
N ARG A 146 -0.50 2.25 3.97
CA ARG A 146 0.84 2.72 4.35
C ARG A 146 1.15 2.26 5.76
N VAL A 147 2.27 1.58 5.94
CA VAL A 147 2.70 0.96 7.19
C VAL A 147 4.03 1.57 7.60
N ILE A 148 4.13 2.00 8.86
CA ILE A 148 5.37 2.41 9.51
C ILE A 148 5.75 1.28 10.46
N ILE A 149 6.90 0.67 10.18
CA ILE A 149 7.42 -0.47 10.93
C ILE A 149 8.58 0.02 11.79
N PRO A 150 8.49 -0.04 13.12
CA PRO A 150 9.60 0.30 14.00
C PRO A 150 10.75 -0.71 13.81
N PRO A 151 12.00 -0.35 14.17
CA PRO A 151 13.15 -1.22 13.98
C PRO A 151 13.01 -2.60 14.62
N SER A 152 12.35 -2.69 15.78
CA SER A 152 12.10 -3.97 16.49
C SER A 152 11.20 -4.94 15.73
N GLN A 153 10.41 -4.44 14.77
CA GLN A 153 9.50 -5.21 13.92
C GLN A 153 9.99 -5.24 12.45
N GLY A 154 11.13 -4.62 12.16
CA GLY A 154 11.80 -4.62 10.86
C GLY A 154 12.84 -5.74 10.74
N TYR A 155 13.89 -5.49 9.95
CA TYR A 155 14.99 -6.45 9.78
C TYR A 155 15.82 -6.57 11.07
N GLN A 156 15.85 -7.78 11.65
CA GLN A 156 16.72 -8.16 12.76
C GLN A 156 17.96 -8.91 12.28
N ASN A 157 17.88 -9.52 11.10
CA ASN A 157 18.98 -10.19 10.44
C ASN A 157 18.88 -10.01 8.91
N THR A 158 19.86 -10.51 8.19
CA THR A 158 19.96 -10.37 6.73
C THR A 158 19.25 -11.47 5.95
N SER A 159 18.57 -12.40 6.63
CA SER A 159 17.81 -13.50 6.02
C SER A 159 16.31 -13.22 5.96
N GLN A 160 15.82 -12.20 6.68
CA GLN A 160 14.41 -11.83 6.68
C GLN A 160 14.00 -11.11 5.41
N GLU A 161 12.87 -11.51 4.87
CA GLU A 161 12.27 -10.98 3.64
C GLU A 161 11.31 -9.81 3.94
N PRO A 162 11.01 -8.96 2.94
CA PRO A 162 11.54 -8.96 1.57
C PRO A 162 13.00 -8.47 1.49
N ILE A 163 13.80 -8.98 0.56
CA ILE A 163 15.19 -8.53 0.35
C ILE A 163 15.35 -8.04 -1.09
N PRO A 164 15.94 -6.84 -1.33
CA PRO A 164 16.20 -6.37 -2.68
C PRO A 164 16.95 -7.40 -3.52
N PRO A 165 16.47 -7.76 -4.72
CA PRO A 165 17.17 -8.70 -5.59
C PRO A 165 18.52 -8.12 -6.03
N ASN A 166 18.57 -6.81 -6.30
CA ASN A 166 19.81 -6.12 -6.65
C ASN A 166 20.82 -6.12 -5.49
N PHE A 167 22.06 -6.50 -5.79
CA PHE A 167 23.14 -6.58 -4.81
C PHE A 167 23.44 -5.24 -4.12
N PHE A 168 23.50 -4.14 -4.87
CA PHE A 168 23.86 -2.83 -4.33
C PHE A 168 22.77 -2.29 -3.39
N ASP A 169 21.50 -2.46 -3.75
CA ASP A 169 20.38 -2.04 -2.90
C ASP A 169 20.34 -2.86 -1.61
N ARG A 170 20.52 -4.19 -1.71
CA ARG A 170 20.63 -5.08 -0.55
C ARG A 170 21.78 -4.68 0.38
N GLN A 171 22.96 -4.47 -0.18
CA GLN A 171 24.14 -4.06 0.58
C GLN A 171 23.90 -2.71 1.26
N ARG A 172 23.33 -1.73 0.55
CA ARG A 172 23.03 -0.40 1.09
C ARG A 172 21.96 -0.44 2.18
N LEU A 173 20.95 -1.29 2.05
CA LEU A 173 19.92 -1.51 3.07
C LEU A 173 20.55 -2.00 4.38
N PHE A 174 21.29 -3.11 4.33
CA PHE A 174 21.84 -3.73 5.55
C PHE A 174 22.98 -2.92 6.16
N THR A 175 23.83 -2.27 5.36
CA THR A 175 24.86 -1.35 5.89
C THR A 175 24.28 -0.09 6.51
N THR A 176 23.04 0.28 6.16
CA THR A 176 22.35 1.40 6.80
C THR A 176 21.70 0.98 8.11
N ILE A 177 20.99 -0.15 8.13
CA ILE A 177 20.25 -0.63 9.30
C ILE A 177 21.21 -1.16 10.38
N PHE A 178 22.21 -1.96 9.98
CA PHE A 178 23.15 -2.62 10.91
C PHE A 178 24.47 -1.86 11.06
N ASN A 179 24.48 -0.54 10.86
CA ASN A 179 25.70 0.25 10.97
C ASN A 179 26.18 0.34 12.43
N PRO A 180 27.32 -0.28 12.82
CA PRO A 180 27.71 -0.38 14.22
C PRO A 180 27.99 0.98 14.86
N THR A 181 28.63 1.90 14.15
CA THR A 181 28.93 3.25 14.66
C THR A 181 27.64 4.03 14.96
N ARG A 182 26.66 3.93 14.06
CA ARG A 182 25.38 4.64 14.22
C ARG A 182 24.51 4.03 15.32
N LEU A 183 24.54 2.70 15.44
CA LEU A 183 23.87 1.99 16.52
C LEU A 183 24.48 2.37 17.88
N ALA A 184 25.81 2.44 17.98
CA ALA A 184 26.51 2.90 19.19
C ALA A 184 26.15 4.35 19.56
N ASN A 185 25.83 5.20 18.57
CA ASN A 185 25.37 6.58 18.78
C ASN A 185 23.87 6.69 19.09
N GLY A 186 23.14 5.58 19.23
CA GLY A 186 21.70 5.58 19.49
C GLY A 186 20.81 5.91 18.29
N GLU A 187 21.35 5.98 17.07
CA GLU A 187 20.59 6.29 15.85
C GLU A 187 19.77 5.09 15.33
N GLY A 188 19.84 3.93 15.98
CA GLY A 188 19.16 2.69 15.55
C GLY A 188 17.65 2.84 15.41
N SER A 189 17.02 3.63 16.29
CA SER A 189 15.58 3.91 16.20
C SER A 189 15.20 4.54 14.87
N THR A 190 16.01 5.48 14.39
CA THR A 190 15.73 6.26 13.18
C THR A 190 16.12 5.49 11.92
N LEU A 191 17.27 4.82 11.94
CA LEU A 191 17.81 4.12 10.77
C LEU A 191 17.07 2.83 10.44
N GLY A 192 16.55 2.14 11.45
CA GLY A 192 15.81 0.88 11.28
C GLY A 192 14.31 1.06 11.06
N THR A 193 13.78 2.29 11.12
CA THR A 193 12.35 2.51 10.84
C THR A 193 12.09 2.39 9.34
N LEU A 194 11.20 1.48 8.97
CA LEU A 194 10.82 1.21 7.59
C LEU A 194 9.42 1.78 7.31
N ILE A 195 9.19 2.17 6.06
CA ILE A 195 7.87 2.54 5.58
C ILE A 195 7.57 1.69 4.36
N PHE A 196 6.41 1.02 4.40
CA PHE A 196 5.90 0.24 3.29
C PHE A 196 4.54 0.76 2.85
N ASP A 197 4.34 0.86 1.55
CA ASP A 197 3.00 0.90 0.97
C ASP A 197 2.68 -0.52 0.49
N ILE A 198 1.66 -1.16 1.05
CA ILE A 198 1.34 -2.60 0.85
C ILE A 198 -0.06 -2.73 0.27
N GLU A 199 -0.17 -3.45 -0.84
CA GLU A 199 -1.42 -3.86 -1.47
C GLU A 199 -1.58 -5.38 -1.34
N LEU A 200 -2.66 -5.84 -0.71
CA LEU A 200 -2.97 -7.26 -0.59
C LEU A 200 -3.78 -7.71 -1.80
N ILE A 201 -3.18 -8.56 -2.65
CA ILE A 201 -3.76 -8.94 -3.95
C ILE A 201 -4.68 -10.15 -3.81
N ASN A 202 -4.21 -11.20 -3.16
CA ASN A 202 -4.99 -12.41 -2.96
C ASN A 202 -4.46 -13.24 -1.79
N ILE A 203 -5.30 -14.16 -1.31
CA ILE A 203 -5.01 -15.18 -0.31
C ILE A 203 -5.27 -16.55 -0.94
N ARG A 204 -4.37 -17.49 -0.70
CA ARG A 204 -4.57 -18.92 -0.95
C ARG A 204 -4.61 -19.62 0.40
N GLN A 205 -5.82 -19.99 0.81
CA GLN A 205 -6.05 -20.67 2.07
C GLN A 205 -5.41 -22.05 2.08
N ARG A 206 -4.90 -22.46 3.25
CA ARG A 206 -4.41 -23.82 3.45
C ARG A 206 -5.59 -24.79 3.46
N SER A 207 -5.58 -25.77 2.56
CA SER A 207 -6.50 -26.92 2.54
C SER A 207 -6.25 -27.88 3.68
#